data_AF-A0A1V2DY83-F1
#
_entry.id   AF-A0A1V2DY83-F1
#
_cell.length_a   1.000
_cell.length_b   1.000
_cell.length_c   1.000
_cell.angle_alpha   90.00
_cell.angle_beta   90.00
_cell.angle_gamma   90.00
#
_symmetry.space_group_name_H-M   'P 1'
#
loop_
_entity.id
_entity.type
_entity.pdbx_description
1 polymer ?
#
loop_
_entity_poly.entity_id
_entity_poly.type
_entity_poly.pdbx_seq_one_letter_code
_entity_poly.pdbx_strand_id
1 'polypeptide(L)'
;MVLLLLLCGSGCTVYQSIGKSTGAYLHPVSGHDFVHIDNDRWDHRNALLYFYRPHSQWAADEIEAPSVYIDDRHYFNLRDGSYTWLEVRPGERHITMRRPLLGLEGVNSFSLRLIADAAFTVEAGRVYYLRYSELSVPDERYPDLDPDHPLVRGDLQLVTRRYAMQPEEIVATRFLNSDLLAPNHAGTSIVEVNEDTDYARRLAYLEKERELEIERLKTAGKYRDAPWYWPFGGGPTVPLAADRDIRQLQEAYARLQEERERRADAEGGWWIF
;
A
#
# COMPACT_ATOMS: atom_id res chain seq x y z
N MET A 1 36.46 -22.11 -15.14
CA MET A 1 35.25 -22.67 -15.79
C MET A 1 34.67 -23.70 -14.85
N VAL A 2 33.40 -23.52 -14.47
CA VAL A 2 32.55 -24.43 -13.68
C VAL A 2 32.79 -24.44 -12.16
N LEU A 3 32.14 -23.53 -11.44
CA LEU A 3 31.27 -23.89 -10.31
C LEU A 3 30.32 -22.72 -9.99
N LEU A 4 29.49 -22.36 -10.96
CA LEU A 4 28.38 -21.42 -10.80
C LEU A 4 27.15 -22.06 -11.43
N LEU A 5 26.50 -22.97 -10.73
CA LEU A 5 25.22 -23.55 -11.13
C LEU A 5 24.64 -24.33 -9.94
N LEU A 6 23.34 -24.13 -9.75
CA LEU A 6 22.39 -24.84 -8.87
C LEU A 6 22.08 -24.15 -7.54
N LEU A 7 21.14 -23.20 -7.61
CA LEU A 7 20.07 -22.83 -6.66
C LEU A 7 19.50 -21.52 -7.24
N CYS A 8 18.35 -21.46 -7.91
CA CYS A 8 17.02 -21.59 -7.33
C CYS A 8 15.99 -21.87 -8.45
N GLY A 9 15.61 -23.13 -8.61
CA GLY A 9 14.35 -23.51 -9.25
C GLY A 9 13.34 -23.82 -8.16
N SER A 10 12.66 -22.80 -7.65
CA SER A 10 11.41 -22.83 -6.86
C SER A 10 11.04 -21.38 -6.59
N GLY A 11 9.84 -20.96 -6.99
CA GLY A 11 9.35 -19.59 -6.89
C GLY A 11 9.10 -19.10 -5.46
N CYS A 12 10.11 -19.13 -4.61
CA CYS A 12 10.17 -18.29 -3.41
C CYS A 12 10.79 -16.96 -3.83
N THR A 13 9.97 -15.92 -3.91
CA THR A 13 10.44 -14.54 -4.00
C THR A 13 11.25 -14.25 -2.74
N VAL A 14 12.57 -14.35 -2.84
CA VAL A 14 13.47 -13.87 -1.78
C VAL A 14 13.41 -12.34 -1.85
N TYR A 15 12.64 -11.73 -0.96
CA TYR A 15 12.86 -10.32 -0.63
C TYR A 15 14.20 -10.26 0.10
N GLN A 16 15.12 -9.42 -0.38
CA GLN A 16 16.33 -9.08 0.37
C GLN A 16 16.22 -7.61 0.77
N SER A 17 16.05 -7.37 2.06
CA SER A 17 15.96 -6.03 2.65
C SER A 17 17.25 -5.54 3.33
N ILE A 18 18.38 -6.25 3.19
CA ILE A 18 19.69 -5.83 3.72
C ILE A 18 20.01 -4.42 3.18
N GLY A 19 20.02 -3.42 4.07
CA GLY A 19 20.31 -2.01 3.76
C GLY A 19 19.10 -1.17 3.33
N LYS A 20 17.88 -1.72 3.28
CA LYS A 20 16.67 -0.94 2.94
C LYS A 20 15.93 -0.41 4.17
N SER A 21 16.01 -1.09 5.31
CA SER A 21 15.29 -0.76 6.55
C SER A 21 16.10 0.04 7.57
N THR A 22 17.16 0.74 7.17
CA THR A 22 18.06 1.46 8.08
C THR A 22 17.31 2.34 9.09
N GLY A 23 17.52 2.07 10.38
CA GLY A 23 16.94 2.80 11.50
C GLY A 23 17.69 4.08 11.84
N ALA A 24 17.12 4.85 12.78
CA ALA A 24 17.62 6.18 13.14
C ALA A 24 18.98 6.15 13.84
N TYR A 25 19.31 5.07 14.53
CA TYR A 25 20.62 4.91 15.19
C TYR A 25 21.78 4.98 14.19
N LEU A 26 21.58 4.37 13.01
CA LEU A 26 22.58 4.36 11.94
C LEU A 26 22.47 5.58 11.02
N HIS A 27 21.25 6.05 10.76
CA HIS A 27 21.00 7.15 9.83
C HIS A 27 19.79 8.00 10.28
N PRO A 28 20.01 9.02 11.14
CA PRO A 28 18.94 9.88 11.61
C PRO A 28 18.32 10.67 10.44
N VAL A 29 17.07 11.09 10.61
CA VAL A 29 16.35 11.87 9.60
C VAL A 29 16.95 13.29 9.48
N SER A 30 17.15 13.75 8.25
CA SER A 30 17.81 15.03 7.96
C SER A 30 17.03 15.93 6.99
N GLY A 31 15.81 15.55 6.61
CA GLY A 31 14.94 16.38 5.79
C GLY A 31 14.49 17.66 6.48
N HIS A 32 13.75 18.48 5.74
CA HIS A 32 13.23 19.75 6.26
C HIS A 32 12.17 19.52 7.35
N ASP A 33 11.97 20.53 8.19
CA ASP A 33 10.95 20.48 9.25
C ASP A 33 9.54 20.35 8.65
N PHE A 34 8.56 20.00 9.49
CA PHE A 34 7.19 19.81 9.03
C PHE A 34 6.59 21.06 8.39
N VAL A 35 6.18 20.90 7.14
CA VAL A 35 5.36 21.87 6.41
C VAL A 35 4.23 21.09 5.76
N HIS A 36 3.00 21.54 5.98
CA HIS A 36 1.85 20.97 5.29
C HIS A 36 2.02 21.18 3.79
N ILE A 37 1.72 20.16 2.98
CA ILE A 37 1.76 20.28 1.53
C ILE A 37 0.71 21.31 1.12
N ASP A 38 1.08 22.22 0.23
CA ASP A 38 0.14 23.21 -0.28
C ASP A 38 -1.03 22.50 -0.97
N ASN A 39 -2.25 23.03 -0.83
CA ASN A 39 -3.46 22.40 -1.36
C ASN A 39 -3.47 22.30 -2.89
N ASP A 40 -2.66 23.11 -3.58
CA ASP A 40 -2.51 23.11 -5.05
C ASP A 40 -1.47 22.09 -5.55
N ARG A 41 -0.75 21.40 -4.66
CA ARG A 41 0.29 20.42 -5.01
C ARG A 41 -0.20 18.96 -5.06
N TRP A 42 -1.48 18.72 -4.82
CA TRP A 42 -2.10 17.40 -4.92
C TRP A 42 -3.54 17.52 -5.42
N ASP A 43 -4.10 16.44 -5.98
CA ASP A 43 -5.42 16.46 -6.58
C ASP A 43 -6.50 16.12 -5.55
N HIS A 44 -7.44 17.05 -5.30
CA HIS A 44 -8.53 16.86 -4.34
C HIS A 44 -9.52 15.75 -4.70
N ARG A 45 -9.46 15.17 -5.91
CA ARG A 45 -10.15 13.91 -6.24
C ARG A 45 -9.56 12.72 -5.48
N ASN A 46 -8.33 12.85 -5.00
CA ASN A 46 -7.61 11.88 -4.17
C ASN A 46 -7.70 12.25 -2.69
N ALA A 47 -6.92 11.59 -1.85
CA ALA A 47 -6.78 11.90 -0.45
C ALA A 47 -5.30 11.92 -0.06
N LEU A 48 -5.00 12.55 1.06
CA LEU A 48 -3.62 12.65 1.55
C LEU A 48 -3.47 11.95 2.89
N LEU A 49 -2.53 11.04 2.98
CA LEU A 49 -2.18 10.35 4.22
C LEU A 49 -0.82 10.84 4.69
N TYR A 50 -0.78 11.58 5.79
CA TYR A 50 0.44 11.83 6.53
C TYR A 50 0.75 10.64 7.43
N PHE A 51 2.00 10.21 7.41
CA PHE A 51 2.55 9.25 8.36
C PHE A 51 3.64 9.95 9.15
N TYR A 52 3.64 9.80 10.46
CA TYR A 52 4.69 10.40 11.29
C TYR A 52 4.95 9.59 12.55
N ARG A 53 6.17 9.74 13.07
CA ARG A 53 6.66 9.08 14.28
C ARG A 53 7.27 10.14 15.20
N PRO A 54 6.61 10.49 16.33
CA PRO A 54 7.20 11.37 17.33
C PRO A 54 8.54 10.82 17.84
N HIS A 55 9.42 11.73 18.26
CA HIS A 55 10.73 11.34 18.77
C HIS A 55 10.61 10.53 20.07
N SER A 56 11.39 9.44 20.19
CA SER A 56 11.63 8.77 21.47
C SER A 56 13.00 8.12 21.51
N GLN A 57 13.59 7.96 22.70
CA GLN A 57 14.89 7.30 22.83
C GLN A 57 14.89 5.87 22.28
N TRP A 58 13.81 5.11 22.50
CA TRP A 58 13.64 3.76 21.95
C TRP A 58 13.71 3.75 20.41
N ALA A 59 13.04 4.70 19.77
CA ALA A 59 13.04 4.82 18.32
C ALA A 59 14.39 5.34 17.78
N ALA A 60 15.05 6.25 18.50
CA ALA A 60 16.35 6.79 18.14
C ALA A 60 17.46 5.72 18.20
N ASP A 61 17.37 4.77 19.13
CA ASP A 61 18.33 3.67 19.28
C ASP A 61 18.01 2.47 18.37
N GLU A 62 17.01 2.59 17.49
CA GLU A 62 16.58 1.53 16.60
C GLU A 62 17.52 1.39 15.39
N ILE A 63 18.04 0.17 15.17
CA ILE A 63 18.93 -0.17 14.04
C ILE A 63 18.13 -0.39 12.74
N GLU A 64 16.87 -0.83 12.85
CA GLU A 64 15.98 -1.09 11.71
C GLU A 64 14.63 -0.42 11.92
N ALA A 65 14.30 0.56 11.07
CA ALA A 65 13.02 1.24 11.12
C ALA A 65 11.88 0.33 10.62
N PRO A 66 10.67 0.44 11.19
CA PRO A 66 9.52 -0.31 10.74
C PRO A 66 9.09 0.07 9.31
N SER A 67 8.71 -0.94 8.55
CA SER A 67 8.32 -0.85 7.15
C SER A 67 6.82 -0.63 6.99
N VAL A 68 6.42 0.40 6.24
CA VAL A 68 5.03 0.73 5.92
C VAL A 68 4.63 0.19 4.56
N TYR A 69 3.47 -0.45 4.52
CA TYR A 69 2.85 -1.01 3.32
C TYR A 69 1.43 -0.45 3.17
N ILE A 70 1.04 -0.17 1.92
CA ILE A 70 -0.35 0.10 1.55
C ILE A 70 -0.72 -0.89 0.45
N ASP A 71 -1.85 -1.59 0.64
CA ASP A 71 -2.34 -2.63 -0.26
C ASP A 71 -1.25 -3.66 -0.61
N ASP A 72 -0.59 -4.20 0.43
CA ASP A 72 0.52 -5.15 0.37
C ASP A 72 1.81 -4.68 -0.32
N ARG A 73 1.90 -3.41 -0.72
CA ARG A 73 3.09 -2.84 -1.36
C ARG A 73 3.89 -1.98 -0.39
N HIS A 74 5.21 -2.24 -0.30
CA HIS A 74 6.13 -1.45 0.53
C HIS A 74 6.36 -0.06 -0.08
N TYR A 75 6.41 0.97 0.77
CA TYR A 75 6.72 2.34 0.35
C TYR A 75 7.94 2.92 1.06
N PHE A 76 7.95 2.90 2.40
CA PHE A 76 9.01 3.55 3.18
C PHE A 76 9.19 2.88 4.54
N ASN A 77 10.28 3.24 5.22
CA ASN A 77 10.57 2.80 6.58
C ASN A 77 10.54 4.01 7.51
N LEU A 78 9.68 3.98 8.52
CA LEU A 78 9.35 5.14 9.33
C LEU A 78 10.35 5.32 10.48
N ARG A 79 11.41 6.08 10.20
CA ARG A 79 12.49 6.40 11.16
C ARG A 79 11.98 7.29 12.30
N ASP A 80 12.72 7.29 13.41
CA ASP A 80 12.48 8.19 14.54
C ASP A 80 12.40 9.66 14.12
N GLY A 81 11.49 10.41 14.75
CA GLY A 81 11.34 11.84 14.55
C GLY A 81 11.00 12.24 13.11
N SER A 82 10.46 11.33 12.29
CA SER A 82 10.22 11.57 10.87
C SER A 82 8.75 11.67 10.51
N TYR A 83 8.45 12.39 9.42
CA TYR A 83 7.17 12.35 8.74
C TYR A 83 7.33 12.15 7.24
N THR A 84 6.27 11.65 6.63
CA THR A 84 6.09 11.63 5.18
C THR A 84 4.61 11.72 4.86
N TRP A 85 4.30 11.77 3.57
CA TRP A 85 2.94 11.74 3.07
C TRP A 85 2.84 10.89 1.81
N LEU A 86 1.65 10.33 1.58
CA LEU A 86 1.27 9.68 0.34
C LEU A 86 -0.06 10.26 -0.13
N GLU A 87 -0.12 10.68 -1.40
CA GLU A 87 -1.41 10.92 -2.05
C GLU A 87 -1.95 9.58 -2.54
N VAL A 88 -3.18 9.25 -2.15
CA VAL A 88 -3.79 7.94 -2.37
C VAL A 88 -5.14 8.09 -3.04
N ARG A 89 -5.51 7.11 -3.87
CA ARG A 89 -6.87 7.07 -4.43
C ARG A 89 -7.90 6.85 -3.32
N PRO A 90 -9.12 7.43 -3.40
CA PRO A 90 -10.17 7.16 -2.43
C PRO A 90 -10.66 5.71 -2.54
N GLY A 91 -11.15 5.16 -1.43
CA GLY A 91 -11.59 3.77 -1.30
C GLY A 91 -11.06 3.10 -0.05
N GLU A 92 -11.37 1.82 0.13
CA GLU A 92 -10.78 1.02 1.22
C GLU A 92 -9.29 0.79 0.94
N ARG A 93 -8.43 1.22 1.87
CA ARG A 93 -6.98 1.02 1.82
C ARG A 93 -6.57 0.13 2.97
N HIS A 94 -5.73 -0.85 2.67
CA HIS A 94 -5.15 -1.72 3.70
C HIS A 94 -3.76 -1.23 4.07
N ILE A 95 -3.60 -0.72 5.28
CA ILE A 95 -2.31 -0.29 5.82
C ILE A 95 -1.76 -1.39 6.71
N THR A 96 -0.54 -1.79 6.40
CA THR A 96 0.21 -2.75 7.19
C THR A 96 1.53 -2.13 7.59
N MET A 97 1.95 -2.36 8.84
CA MET A 97 3.29 -2.01 9.28
C MET A 97 4.00 -3.23 9.86
N ARG A 98 5.26 -3.41 9.48
CA ARG A 98 6.05 -4.61 9.79
C ARG A 98 7.41 -4.22 10.34
N ARG A 99 7.83 -4.85 11.43
CA ARG A 99 9.18 -4.69 11.98
C ARG A 99 10.13 -5.68 11.28
N PRO A 100 11.22 -5.19 10.66
CA PRO A 100 12.29 -6.06 10.16
C PRO A 100 13.01 -6.78 11.32
N LEU A 101 13.63 -7.92 11.02
CA LEU A 101 14.46 -8.65 11.97
C LEU A 101 15.84 -8.92 11.36
N LEU A 102 16.78 -8.01 11.64
CA LEU A 102 18.23 -8.11 11.42
C LEU A 102 18.61 -8.59 10.01
N GLY A 103 17.98 -8.05 8.96
CA GLY A 103 18.33 -8.34 7.56
C GLY A 103 18.28 -9.81 7.11
N LEU A 104 17.69 -10.73 7.89
CA LEU A 104 17.57 -12.15 7.54
C LEU A 104 16.19 -12.47 6.98
N GLU A 105 15.92 -12.02 5.76
CA GLU A 105 14.83 -12.56 4.93
C GLU A 105 15.39 -13.77 4.15
N GLY A 106 15.07 -15.00 4.57
CA GLY A 106 15.19 -16.14 3.66
C GLY A 106 15.92 -17.41 4.11
N VAL A 107 15.87 -17.80 5.38
CA VAL A 107 16.12 -19.21 5.75
C VAL A 107 15.22 -19.61 6.93
N ASN A 108 14.12 -20.30 6.64
CA ASN A 108 13.11 -20.83 7.57
C ASN A 108 12.33 -19.78 8.39
N SER A 109 11.09 -19.49 7.98
CA SER A 109 10.01 -18.90 8.82
C SER A 109 10.37 -17.73 9.75
N PHE A 110 11.38 -16.90 9.43
CA PHE A 110 11.64 -15.67 10.17
C PHE A 110 10.64 -14.60 9.72
N SER A 111 9.54 -14.52 10.45
CA SER A 111 8.44 -13.61 10.16
C SER A 111 8.81 -12.17 10.51
N LEU A 112 8.74 -11.26 9.54
CA LEU A 112 8.51 -9.84 9.80
C LEU A 112 7.39 -9.72 10.85
N ARG A 113 7.67 -9.11 12.02
CA ARG A 113 6.63 -9.01 13.05
C ARG A 113 5.63 -7.97 12.60
N LEU A 114 4.41 -8.41 12.32
CA LEU A 114 3.27 -7.53 12.08
C LEU A 114 3.03 -6.68 13.34
N ILE A 115 3.11 -5.37 13.20
CA ILE A 115 2.94 -4.41 14.31
C ILE A 115 1.71 -3.53 14.10
N ALA A 116 1.25 -3.37 12.87
CA ALA A 116 -0.06 -2.78 12.57
C ALA A 116 -0.68 -3.45 11.34
N ASP A 117 -1.99 -3.65 11.40
CA ASP A 117 -2.81 -4.20 10.32
C ASP A 117 -4.18 -3.53 10.41
N ALA A 118 -4.52 -2.69 9.43
CA ALA A 118 -5.78 -1.98 9.43
C ALA A 118 -6.30 -1.76 8.02
N ALA A 119 -7.56 -2.08 7.79
CA ALA A 119 -8.32 -1.57 6.65
C ALA A 119 -9.08 -0.31 7.10
N PHE A 120 -9.04 0.75 6.31
CA PHE A 120 -9.90 1.92 6.54
C PHE A 120 -10.30 2.57 5.23
N THR A 121 -11.48 3.19 5.22
CA THR A 121 -11.99 3.88 4.03
C THR A 121 -11.44 5.29 3.97
N VAL A 122 -10.75 5.58 2.86
CA VAL A 122 -10.21 6.89 2.54
C VAL A 122 -11.18 7.64 1.64
N GLU A 123 -11.59 8.83 2.07
CA GLU A 123 -12.47 9.72 1.30
C GLU A 123 -11.71 10.78 0.50
N ALA A 124 -12.22 11.14 -0.68
CA ALA A 124 -11.69 12.20 -1.53
C ALA A 124 -11.66 13.56 -0.82
N GLY A 125 -10.63 14.35 -1.08
CA GLY A 125 -10.42 15.69 -0.53
C GLY A 125 -10.02 15.72 0.95
N ARG A 126 -9.93 14.56 1.62
CA ARG A 126 -9.57 14.50 3.05
C ARG A 126 -8.07 14.29 3.26
N VAL A 127 -7.61 14.80 4.41
CA VAL A 127 -6.24 14.63 4.90
C VAL A 127 -6.29 13.85 6.21
N TYR A 128 -5.54 12.75 6.27
CA TYR A 128 -5.47 11.84 7.40
C TYR A 128 -4.08 11.89 8.02
N TYR A 129 -4.00 11.73 9.35
CA TYR A 129 -2.73 11.76 10.09
C TYR A 129 -2.56 10.44 10.85
N LEU A 130 -1.64 9.62 10.39
CA LEU A 130 -1.29 8.32 10.96
C LEU A 130 -0.04 8.49 11.82
N ARG A 131 -0.25 8.44 13.13
CA ARG A 131 0.75 8.56 14.17
C ARG A 131 1.27 7.17 14.54
N TYR A 132 2.58 6.97 14.53
CA TYR A 132 3.18 5.75 15.04
C TYR A 132 3.97 5.98 16.33
N SER A 133 3.65 5.23 17.38
CA SER A 133 4.43 5.18 18.62
C SER A 133 4.19 3.86 19.35
N GLU A 134 5.27 3.23 19.82
CA GLU A 134 5.22 2.00 20.65
C GLU A 134 5.21 2.31 22.16
N LEU A 135 5.47 3.56 22.54
CA LEU A 135 5.65 3.95 23.94
C LEU A 135 4.52 4.83 24.47
N SER A 136 3.80 5.50 23.59
CA SER A 136 2.79 6.48 23.95
C SER A 136 1.57 6.37 23.07
N VAL A 137 0.40 6.40 23.69
CA VAL A 137 -0.89 6.51 23.02
C VAL A 137 -1.33 7.97 23.00
N PRO A 138 -2.10 8.43 22.00
CA PRO A 138 -2.67 9.76 22.00
C PRO A 138 -3.69 9.89 23.12
N ASP A 139 -3.71 11.07 23.75
CA ASP A 139 -4.68 11.40 24.81
C ASP A 139 -6.12 11.51 24.27
N GLU A 140 -6.27 11.60 22.95
CA GLU A 140 -7.55 11.70 22.26
C GLU A 140 -7.69 10.61 21.20
N ARG A 141 -8.83 9.91 21.23
CA ARG A 141 -9.17 8.93 20.20
C ARG A 141 -9.78 9.61 18.98
N TYR A 142 -9.58 9.01 17.81
CA TYR A 142 -10.28 9.46 16.60
C TYR A 142 -11.80 9.25 16.76
N PRO A 143 -12.63 10.30 16.60
CA PRO A 143 -14.05 10.24 16.96
C PRO A 143 -14.89 9.34 16.05
N ASP A 144 -14.51 9.21 14.77
CA ASP A 144 -15.34 8.53 13.76
C ASP A 144 -14.96 7.06 13.54
N LEU A 145 -13.99 6.53 14.30
CA LEU A 145 -13.59 5.13 14.24
C LEU A 145 -14.15 4.35 15.43
N ASP A 146 -14.44 3.08 15.20
CA ASP A 146 -14.83 2.16 16.26
C ASP A 146 -13.74 2.12 17.36
N PRO A 147 -14.10 2.12 18.67
CA PRO A 147 -13.12 2.07 19.75
C PRO A 147 -12.16 0.88 19.72
N ASP A 148 -12.58 -0.23 19.10
CA ASP A 148 -11.77 -1.44 18.91
C ASP A 148 -11.08 -1.50 17.55
N HIS A 149 -11.22 -0.48 16.71
CA HIS A 149 -10.53 -0.38 15.43
C HIS A 149 -9.00 -0.44 15.60
N PRO A 150 -8.27 -1.17 14.72
CA PRO A 150 -6.81 -1.26 14.84
C PRO A 150 -6.08 0.09 14.84
N LEU A 151 -6.55 1.07 14.04
CA LEU A 151 -6.04 2.46 14.03
C LEU A 151 -6.43 3.29 15.26
N VAL A 152 -7.10 2.71 16.26
CA VAL A 152 -7.39 3.36 17.56
C VAL A 152 -6.53 2.71 18.65
N ARG A 153 -6.41 1.38 18.63
CA ARG A 153 -5.78 0.60 19.71
C ARG A 153 -4.34 0.19 19.47
N GLY A 154 -3.91 0.07 18.22
CA GLY A 154 -2.55 -0.37 17.86
C GLY A 154 -1.51 0.72 18.04
N ASP A 155 -0.26 0.41 17.68
CA ASP A 155 0.85 1.37 17.74
C ASP A 155 0.80 2.39 16.59
N LEU A 156 0.14 2.04 15.48
CA LEU A 156 -0.20 2.95 14.39
C LEU A 156 -1.64 3.44 14.57
N GLN A 157 -1.81 4.72 14.81
CA GLN A 157 -3.08 5.32 15.22
C GLN A 157 -3.48 6.47 14.29
N LEU A 158 -4.74 6.49 13.87
CA LEU A 158 -5.31 7.64 13.19
C LEU A 158 -5.60 8.71 14.23
N VAL A 159 -5.12 9.93 14.02
CA VAL A 159 -5.36 11.06 14.91
C VAL A 159 -6.01 12.22 14.17
N THR A 160 -6.69 13.09 14.91
CA THR A 160 -7.26 14.30 14.32
C THR A 160 -6.16 15.27 13.92
N ARG A 161 -6.46 16.16 12.95
CA ARG A 161 -5.54 17.26 12.60
C ARG A 161 -5.15 18.08 13.82
N ARG A 162 -6.09 18.37 14.72
CA ARG A 162 -5.82 19.17 15.93
C ARG A 162 -4.78 18.50 16.82
N TYR A 163 -4.89 17.18 17.01
CA TYR A 163 -3.92 16.41 17.77
C TYR A 163 -2.56 16.37 17.06
N ALA A 164 -2.53 16.03 15.77
CA ALA A 164 -1.29 15.96 15.00
C ALA A 164 -0.50 17.28 15.01
N MET A 165 -1.17 18.42 15.05
CA MET A 165 -0.55 19.76 15.03
C MET A 165 -0.05 20.24 16.39
N GLN A 166 -0.05 19.40 17.43
CA GLN A 166 0.59 19.74 18.71
C GLN A 166 2.12 19.85 18.57
N PRO A 167 2.79 20.62 19.45
CA PRO A 167 4.22 20.90 19.33
C PRO A 167 5.10 19.65 19.32
N GLU A 168 4.74 18.61 20.08
CA GLU A 168 5.50 17.36 20.23
C GLU A 168 5.13 16.28 19.19
N GLU A 169 4.15 16.54 18.34
CA GLU A 169 3.62 15.58 17.36
C GLU A 169 4.24 15.83 15.98
N ILE A 170 3.46 15.90 14.89
CA ILE A 170 4.03 16.00 13.53
C ILE A 170 4.86 17.27 13.35
N VAL A 171 4.56 18.34 14.09
CA VAL A 171 5.26 19.63 13.99
C VAL A 171 6.73 19.53 14.44
N ALA A 172 7.05 18.63 15.37
CA ALA A 172 8.43 18.37 15.82
C ALA A 172 9.21 17.42 14.90
N THR A 173 8.60 16.90 13.85
CA THR A 173 9.22 15.89 12.98
C THR A 173 9.86 16.51 11.73
N ARG A 174 10.72 15.72 11.09
CA ARG A 174 11.44 16.09 9.86
C ARG A 174 11.07 15.19 8.69
N PHE A 175 11.15 15.72 7.48
CA PHE A 175 10.75 14.99 6.29
C PHE A 175 11.63 13.76 6.09
N LEU A 176 11.02 12.61 5.85
CA LEU A 176 11.69 11.36 5.57
C LEU A 176 12.30 11.40 4.17
N ASN A 177 13.52 11.93 4.07
CA ASN A 177 14.25 11.98 2.81
C ASN A 177 14.64 10.58 2.32
N SER A 178 14.65 10.39 1.00
CA SER A 178 15.20 9.21 0.34
C SER A 178 16.67 9.45 0.02
N ASP A 179 17.55 8.51 0.37
CA ASP A 179 18.99 8.58 0.09
C ASP A 179 19.57 7.18 -0.18
N LEU A 180 20.88 7.12 -0.48
CA LEU A 180 21.56 5.86 -0.83
C LEU A 180 21.61 4.86 0.33
N LEU A 181 21.56 5.32 1.58
CA LEU A 181 21.66 4.49 2.78
C LEU A 181 20.27 4.08 3.32
N ALA A 182 19.22 4.79 2.90
CA ALA A 182 17.84 4.56 3.28
C ALA A 182 16.88 4.91 2.12
N PRO A 183 16.89 4.14 1.01
CA PRO A 183 16.01 4.39 -0.11
C PRO A 183 14.54 4.17 0.30
N ASN A 184 13.70 5.14 -0.03
CA ASN A 184 12.26 5.09 0.24
C ASN A 184 11.44 5.82 -0.84
N HIS A 185 10.14 5.58 -0.84
CA HIS A 185 9.14 6.24 -1.69
C HIS A 185 8.28 7.19 -0.83
N ALA A 186 8.95 8.10 -0.11
CA ALA A 186 8.31 9.14 0.69
C ALA A 186 7.81 10.30 -0.17
N GLY A 187 6.73 10.95 0.26
CA GLY A 187 6.26 12.22 -0.31
C GLY A 187 5.88 12.13 -1.78
N THR A 188 5.08 11.12 -2.14
CA THR A 188 4.72 10.85 -3.53
C THR A 188 3.24 10.50 -3.68
N SER A 189 2.75 10.59 -4.92
CA SER A 189 1.44 10.07 -5.29
C SER A 189 1.53 8.59 -5.63
N ILE A 190 0.63 7.80 -5.06
CA ILE A 190 0.51 6.36 -5.29
C ILE A 190 -0.84 6.01 -5.94
N VAL A 191 -1.57 7.01 -6.43
CA VAL A 191 -2.90 6.90 -7.01
C VAL A 191 -2.93 5.90 -8.16
N GLU A 192 -1.99 5.99 -9.11
CA GLU A 192 -1.92 5.04 -10.23
C GLU A 192 -1.68 3.61 -9.75
N VAL A 193 -0.83 3.44 -8.73
CA VAL A 193 -0.56 2.14 -8.14
C VAL A 193 -1.80 1.58 -7.43
N ASN A 194 -2.56 2.43 -6.73
CA ASN A 194 -3.84 2.03 -6.12
C ASN A 194 -4.86 1.62 -7.19
N GLU A 195 -4.95 2.35 -8.30
CA GLU A 195 -5.85 2.02 -9.42
C GLU A 195 -5.55 0.65 -10.02
N ASP A 196 -4.28 0.36 -10.26
CA ASP A 196 -3.84 -0.92 -10.82
C ASP A 196 -4.10 -2.06 -9.83
N THR A 197 -3.88 -1.80 -8.54
CA THR A 197 -4.12 -2.78 -7.46
C THR A 197 -5.61 -3.04 -7.27
N ASP A 198 -6.44 -2.00 -7.27
CA ASP A 198 -7.90 -2.08 -7.19
C ASP A 198 -8.46 -2.87 -8.39
N TYR A 199 -7.96 -2.61 -9.59
CA TYR A 199 -8.31 -3.35 -10.79
C TYR A 199 -7.97 -4.83 -10.67
N ALA A 200 -6.73 -5.16 -10.30
CA ALA A 200 -6.28 -6.55 -10.15
C ALA A 200 -7.10 -7.30 -9.09
N ARG A 201 -7.36 -6.66 -7.93
CA ARG A 201 -8.18 -7.23 -6.86
C ARG A 201 -9.61 -7.48 -7.31
N ARG A 202 -10.22 -6.52 -8.00
CA ARG A 202 -11.60 -6.64 -8.50
C ARG A 202 -11.71 -7.70 -9.59
N LEU A 203 -10.74 -7.79 -10.49
CA LEU A 203 -10.70 -8.82 -11.52
C LEU A 203 -10.63 -10.22 -10.90
N ALA A 204 -9.70 -10.43 -9.97
CA ALA A 204 -9.55 -11.71 -9.27
C ALA A 204 -10.82 -12.10 -8.47
N TYR A 205 -11.53 -11.12 -7.90
CA TYR A 205 -12.82 -11.34 -7.25
C TYR A 205 -13.88 -11.80 -8.25
N LEU A 206 -14.02 -11.10 -9.38
CA LEU A 206 -15.01 -11.44 -10.42
C LEU A 206 -14.72 -12.78 -11.08
N GLU A 207 -13.45 -13.17 -11.25
CA GLU A 207 -13.06 -14.49 -11.75
C GLU A 207 -13.52 -15.60 -10.81
N LYS A 208 -13.37 -15.42 -9.49
CA LYS A 208 -13.91 -16.36 -8.50
C LYS A 208 -15.44 -16.42 -8.53
N GLU A 209 -16.11 -15.28 -8.64
CA GLU A 209 -17.58 -15.25 -8.79
C GLU A 209 -18.04 -15.98 -10.05
N ARG A 210 -17.30 -15.82 -11.16
CA ARG A 210 -17.54 -16.52 -12.41
C ARG A 210 -17.44 -18.03 -12.26
N GLU A 211 -16.42 -18.53 -11.56
CA GLU A 211 -16.27 -19.96 -11.25
C GLU A 211 -17.48 -20.48 -10.45
N LEU A 212 -17.87 -19.76 -9.40
CA LEU A 212 -19.04 -20.10 -8.57
C LEU A 212 -20.36 -20.03 -9.35
N GLU A 213 -20.49 -19.09 -10.29
CA GLU A 213 -21.63 -19.01 -11.20
C GLU A 213 -21.69 -20.24 -12.13
N ILE A 214 -20.56 -20.65 -12.69
CA ILE A 214 -20.46 -21.86 -13.54
C ILE A 214 -20.85 -23.11 -12.74
N GLU A 215 -20.37 -23.28 -11.51
CA GLU A 215 -20.75 -24.42 -10.66
C GLU A 215 -22.26 -24.44 -10.38
N ARG A 216 -22.85 -23.29 -10.08
CA ARG A 216 -24.32 -23.16 -9.93
C ARG A 216 -25.07 -23.55 -11.21
N LEU A 217 -24.56 -23.16 -12.38
CA LEU A 217 -25.17 -23.52 -13.66
C LEU A 217 -25.05 -25.02 -13.95
N LYS A 218 -23.93 -25.67 -13.58
CA LYS A 218 -23.79 -27.13 -13.68
C LYS A 218 -24.84 -27.83 -12.83
N THR A 219 -24.99 -27.45 -11.56
CA THR A 219 -26.02 -28.03 -10.68
C THR A 219 -27.44 -27.79 -11.21
N ALA A 220 -27.68 -26.65 -11.85
CA ALA A 220 -28.98 -26.31 -12.44
C ALA A 220 -29.24 -26.95 -13.81
N GLY A 221 -28.32 -27.77 -14.35
CA GLY A 221 -28.44 -28.36 -15.69
C GLY A 221 -28.34 -27.34 -16.84
N LYS A 222 -27.83 -26.14 -16.56
CA LYS A 222 -27.62 -25.03 -17.50
C LYS A 222 -26.17 -24.95 -17.98
N TYR A 223 -25.47 -26.07 -17.94
CA TYR A 223 -24.10 -26.20 -18.43
C TYR A 223 -24.04 -27.42 -19.35
N ARG A 224 -23.43 -27.25 -20.52
CA ARG A 224 -23.21 -28.33 -21.48
C ARG A 224 -21.81 -28.89 -21.26
N ASP A 225 -21.72 -30.18 -20.95
CA ASP A 225 -20.43 -30.85 -20.82
C ASP A 225 -19.70 -30.95 -22.16
N ALA A 226 -18.37 -30.93 -22.09
CA ALA A 226 -17.54 -31.09 -23.28
C ALA A 226 -17.64 -32.55 -23.79
N PRO A 227 -17.88 -32.76 -25.10
CA PRO A 227 -17.86 -34.11 -25.65
C PRO A 227 -16.44 -34.68 -25.63
N TRP A 228 -16.32 -36.01 -25.52
CA TRP A 228 -15.03 -36.71 -25.36
C TRP A 228 -14.01 -36.42 -26.47
N TYR A 229 -14.48 -36.15 -27.70
CA TYR A 229 -13.64 -35.84 -28.86
C TYR A 229 -13.26 -34.36 -28.96
N TRP A 230 -13.84 -33.49 -28.11
CA TRP A 230 -13.55 -32.06 -28.07
C TRP A 230 -13.65 -31.53 -26.63
N PRO A 231 -12.61 -31.74 -25.80
CA PRO A 231 -12.61 -31.43 -24.36
C PRO A 231 -12.77 -29.93 -24.04
N PHE A 232 -12.67 -29.06 -25.04
CA PHE A 232 -12.88 -27.61 -24.94
C PHE A 232 -14.29 -27.18 -25.38
N GLY A 233 -15.18 -28.12 -25.74
CA GLY A 233 -16.50 -27.88 -26.36
C GLY A 233 -17.67 -27.63 -25.42
N GLY A 234 -17.43 -27.67 -24.12
CA GLY A 234 -18.45 -27.45 -23.09
C GLY A 234 -18.55 -25.99 -22.69
N GLY A 235 -19.64 -25.63 -22.02
CA GLY A 235 -19.83 -24.27 -21.53
C GLY A 235 -21.22 -23.99 -20.99
N PRO A 236 -21.40 -22.81 -20.36
CA PRO A 236 -22.71 -22.38 -19.88
C PRO A 236 -23.68 -22.19 -21.07
N THR A 237 -24.93 -22.59 -20.89
CA THR A 237 -25.98 -22.41 -21.92
C THR A 237 -26.67 -21.05 -21.85
N VAL A 238 -26.31 -20.24 -20.86
CA VAL A 238 -26.80 -18.88 -20.63
C VAL A 238 -25.60 -17.94 -20.44
N PRO A 239 -25.73 -16.64 -20.79
CA PRO A 239 -24.68 -15.66 -20.51
C PRO A 239 -24.39 -15.54 -19.02
N LEU A 240 -23.12 -15.47 -18.64
CA LEU A 240 -22.71 -15.25 -17.25
C LEU A 240 -22.88 -13.78 -16.87
N ALA A 241 -23.37 -13.51 -15.67
CA ALA A 241 -23.36 -12.18 -15.09
C ALA A 241 -21.93 -11.70 -14.89
N ALA A 242 -21.06 -12.56 -14.34
CA ALA A 242 -19.65 -12.22 -14.11
C ALA A 242 -18.90 -11.86 -15.41
N ASP A 243 -19.21 -12.48 -16.55
CA ASP A 243 -18.59 -12.12 -17.85
C ASP A 243 -18.97 -10.71 -18.33
N ARG A 244 -20.14 -10.20 -17.94
CA ARG A 244 -20.52 -8.80 -18.22
C ARG A 244 -19.73 -7.86 -17.33
N ASP A 245 -19.62 -8.17 -16.05
CA ASP A 245 -18.93 -7.33 -15.08
C ASP A 245 -17.41 -7.27 -15.36
N ILE A 246 -16.79 -8.39 -15.73
CA ILE A 246 -15.38 -8.45 -16.13
C ILE A 246 -15.12 -7.57 -17.34
N ARG A 247 -15.97 -7.63 -18.37
CA ARG A 247 -15.84 -6.78 -19.56
C ARG A 247 -15.96 -5.29 -19.22
N GLN A 248 -16.95 -4.93 -18.40
CA GLN A 248 -17.12 -3.54 -17.97
C GLN A 248 -15.90 -3.03 -17.19
N LEU A 249 -15.34 -3.87 -16.31
CA LEU A 249 -14.12 -3.55 -15.57
C LEU A 249 -12.92 -3.34 -16.51
N GLN A 250 -12.73 -4.25 -17.46
CA GLN A 250 -11.65 -4.17 -18.46
C GLN A 250 -11.77 -2.93 -19.34
N GLU A 251 -12.97 -2.60 -19.82
CA GLU A 251 -13.24 -1.39 -20.59
C GLU A 251 -12.98 -0.11 -19.77
N ALA A 252 -13.37 -0.10 -18.49
CA ALA A 252 -13.09 1.03 -17.60
C ALA A 252 -11.59 1.22 -17.38
N TYR A 253 -10.85 0.12 -17.17
CA TYR A 253 -9.40 0.15 -17.00
C TYR A 253 -8.68 0.56 -18.30
N ALA A 254 -9.14 0.10 -19.46
CA ALA A 254 -8.60 0.52 -20.75
C ALA A 254 -8.74 2.03 -20.96
N ARG A 255 -9.92 2.61 -20.66
CA ARG A 255 -10.12 4.08 -20.71
C ARG A 255 -9.19 4.84 -19.78
N LEU A 256 -8.91 4.30 -18.60
CA LEU A 256 -7.97 4.89 -17.64
C LEU A 256 -6.54 4.88 -18.19
N GLN A 257 -6.10 3.77 -18.79
CA GLN A 257 -4.78 3.70 -19.44
C GLN A 257 -4.66 4.68 -20.60
N GLU A 258 -5.69 4.81 -21.46
CA GLU A 258 -5.73 5.81 -22.52
C GLU A 258 -5.66 7.25 -22.00
N GLU A 259 -6.26 7.54 -20.84
CA GLU A 259 -6.13 8.85 -20.19
C GLU A 259 -4.70 9.11 -19.69
N ARG A 260 -4.06 8.10 -19.09
CA ARG A 260 -2.67 8.19 -18.63
C ARG A 260 -1.70 8.39 -19.79
N GLU A 261 -1.86 7.65 -20.88
CA GLU A 261 -1.05 7.80 -22.10
C GLU A 261 -1.20 9.22 -22.67
N ARG A 262 -2.41 9.73 -22.80
CA ARG A 262 -2.65 11.12 -23.25
C ARG A 262 -2.00 12.16 -22.34
N ARG A 263 -2.03 11.96 -21.02
CA ARG A 263 -1.36 12.85 -20.06
C ARG A 263 0.16 12.78 -20.21
N ALA A 264 0.71 11.58 -20.30
CA ALA A 264 2.15 11.37 -20.49
C ALA A 264 2.64 11.99 -21.81
N ASP A 265 1.88 11.89 -22.89
CA ASP A 265 2.18 12.53 -24.17
C ASP A 265 2.13 14.07 -24.07
N ALA A 266 1.16 14.62 -23.34
CA ALA A 266 1.05 16.06 -23.12
C ALA A 266 2.21 16.63 -22.27
N GLU A 267 2.67 15.88 -21.27
CA GLU A 267 3.81 16.24 -20.42
C GLU A 267 5.15 16.00 -21.14
N GLY A 268 5.27 14.93 -21.93
CA GLY A 268 6.46 14.57 -22.70
C GLY A 268 6.66 15.41 -23.97
N GLY A 269 5.60 16.05 -24.48
CA GLY A 269 5.65 16.96 -25.63
C GLY A 269 6.32 18.32 -25.36
N TRP A 270 6.81 18.57 -24.14
CA TRP A 270 7.47 19.81 -23.73
C TRP A 270 9.01 19.72 -23.70
N TRP A 271 9.61 18.79 -24.43
CA TRP A 271 11.04 18.86 -24.80
C TRP A 271 11.17 19.33 -26.24
N ILE A 272 11.17 20.65 -26.41
CA ILE A 272 11.71 21.29 -27.61
C ILE A 272 12.93 22.10 -27.15
N PHE A 273 14.08 21.78 -27.76
CA PHE A 273 15.43 22.37 -27.67
C PHE A 273 16.39 21.78 -26.61
#